data_AF-A0A848ZJQ1-F1
#
_entry.id   AF-A0A848ZJQ1-F1
#
_cell.length_a   1.000
_cell.length_b   1.000
_cell.length_c   1.000
_cell.angle_alpha   90.00
_cell.angle_beta   90.00
_cell.angle_gamma   90.00
#
_symmetry.space_group_name_H-M   'P 1'
#
loop_
_entity.id
_entity.type
_entity.pdbx_description
1 polymer ?
#
loop_
_entity_poly.entity_id
_entity_poly.type
_entity_poly.pdbx_seq_one_letter_code
_entity_poly.pdbx_strand_id
1 'polypeptide(L)'
;MDKRVLLLLMFLVSGFAFSQTTVNLQDQCNCEVLSGTAVTSPGMTTPSGADTGDIYVNTNTGIIYFWDGDSWELTSSDDQQLQNFSYNSGTNILSLDIEDGNTVNVDLSALSNAGTDDQAISLAGNILTLEDGGTVDLSPYLDNTDDQNITALSIDASNILTITIEDGNTRTVDLSSLTDTITTLVDNG
;
A
#
# COMPACT_ATOMS: atom_id res chain seq x y z
N MET A 1 -95.80 40.89 2.14
CA MET A 1 -94.60 41.34 1.41
C MET A 1 -94.65 40.67 0.05
N ASP A 2 -94.66 41.45 -1.03
CA ASP A 2 -94.79 40.90 -2.38
C ASP A 2 -93.59 40.03 -2.72
N LYS A 3 -93.82 38.83 -3.27
CA LYS A 3 -92.75 37.88 -3.64
C LYS A 3 -91.72 38.48 -4.60
N ARG A 4 -92.09 39.53 -5.34
CA ARG A 4 -91.22 40.29 -6.24
C ARG A 4 -90.29 41.27 -5.51
N VAL A 5 -90.73 41.82 -4.38
CA VAL A 5 -89.91 42.71 -3.53
C VAL A 5 -88.91 41.89 -2.71
N LEU A 6 -89.28 40.69 -2.29
CA LEU A 6 -88.37 39.76 -1.62
C LEU A 6 -87.22 39.31 -2.54
N LEU A 7 -87.50 39.12 -3.83
CA LEU A 7 -86.51 38.72 -4.84
C LEU A 7 -85.51 39.85 -5.18
N LEU A 8 -85.97 41.11 -5.12
CA LEU A 8 -85.13 42.30 -5.30
C LEU A 8 -84.26 42.60 -4.07
N LEU A 9 -84.74 42.31 -2.85
CA LEU A 9 -83.95 42.45 -1.63
C LEU A 9 -82.85 41.36 -1.52
N MET A 10 -83.11 40.18 -2.10
CA MET A 10 -82.13 39.08 -2.16
C MET A 10 -80.95 39.36 -3.11
N PHE A 11 -81.15 40.20 -4.13
CA PHE A 11 -80.10 40.53 -5.11
C PHE A 11 -79.20 41.70 -4.69
N LEU A 12 -79.52 42.42 -3.61
CA LEU A 12 -78.73 43.57 -3.15
C LEU A 12 -77.65 43.22 -2.11
N VAL A 13 -77.57 41.96 -1.68
CA VAL A 13 -76.64 41.52 -0.61
C VAL A 13 -75.64 40.50 -1.15
N SER A 14 -74.82 40.94 -2.09
CA SER A 14 -73.59 40.25 -2.50
C SER A 14 -72.71 41.28 -3.22
N GLY A 15 -71.71 41.93 -2.63
CA GLY A 15 -70.78 41.52 -1.58
C GLY A 15 -69.43 41.32 -2.25
N PHE A 16 -68.48 42.24 -2.06
CA PHE A 16 -67.05 41.99 -2.27
C PHE A 16 -66.24 42.90 -1.34
N ALA A 17 -65.95 42.41 -0.14
CA ALA A 17 -64.80 42.88 0.62
C ALA A 17 -63.60 42.06 0.15
N PHE A 18 -62.58 42.71 -0.41
CA PHE A 18 -61.28 42.06 -0.58
C PHE A 18 -60.60 42.03 0.78
N SER A 19 -60.45 40.84 1.36
CA SER A 19 -59.41 40.61 2.35
C SER A 19 -58.16 40.19 1.58
N GLN A 20 -57.21 41.11 1.40
CA GLN A 20 -55.90 40.76 0.87
C GLN A 20 -55.06 40.21 2.01
N THR A 21 -54.72 38.92 1.95
CA THR A 21 -53.67 38.33 2.78
C THR A 21 -52.40 38.29 1.93
N THR A 22 -51.46 39.19 2.22
CA THR A 22 -50.09 39.06 1.70
C THR A 22 -49.42 37.94 2.45
N VAL A 23 -49.29 36.78 1.81
CA VAL A 23 -48.42 35.71 2.33
C VAL A 23 -46.99 36.05 1.88
N ASN A 24 -46.17 36.53 2.82
CA ASN A 24 -44.74 36.62 2.60
C ASN A 24 -44.19 35.19 2.47
N LEU A 25 -43.14 34.99 1.68
CA LEU A 25 -42.41 33.72 1.54
C LEU A 25 -41.72 33.28 2.86
N GLN A 26 -42.33 33.42 4.03
CA GLN A 26 -41.73 33.15 5.34
C GLN A 26 -42.50 32.17 6.23
N ASP A 27 -43.67 31.65 5.83
CA ASP A 27 -44.22 30.41 6.46
C ASP A 27 -44.18 29.24 5.45
N GLN A 28 -43.05 29.10 4.76
CA GLN A 28 -42.81 28.11 3.72
C GLN A 28 -42.58 26.71 4.30
N CYS A 29 -43.71 26.03 4.50
CA CYS A 29 -43.98 24.72 5.10
C CYS A 29 -44.47 24.88 6.55
N ASN A 30 -45.69 24.41 6.82
CA ASN A 30 -46.24 24.22 8.14
C ASN A 30 -45.57 23.00 8.82
N CYS A 31 -44.22 22.96 8.76
CA CYS A 31 -43.38 21.87 9.23
C CYS A 31 -43.64 21.60 10.72
N GLU A 32 -44.41 20.56 11.01
CA GLU A 32 -44.69 20.12 12.36
C GLU A 32 -43.71 19.00 12.77
N VAL A 33 -43.37 18.95 14.06
CA VAL A 33 -42.69 17.79 14.63
C VAL A 33 -43.74 16.91 15.29
N LEU A 34 -44.05 15.80 14.63
CA LEU A 34 -44.93 14.76 15.12
C LEU A 34 -44.12 13.71 15.90
N SER A 35 -44.78 12.99 16.79
CA SER A 35 -44.17 11.87 17.50
C SER A 35 -45.17 10.77 17.79
N GLY A 36 -44.68 9.54 17.91
CA GLY A 36 -45.49 8.37 18.26
C GLY A 36 -44.86 7.10 17.72
N THR A 37 -45.64 6.05 17.56
CA THR A 37 -45.14 4.73 17.13
C THR A 37 -45.59 4.34 15.72
N ALA A 38 -46.31 5.24 15.04
CA ALA A 38 -46.99 4.98 13.78
C ALA A 38 -46.03 4.92 12.57
N VAL A 39 -44.93 5.67 12.56
CA VAL A 39 -43.92 5.62 11.48
C VAL A 39 -42.74 4.75 11.89
N THR A 40 -42.67 3.51 11.41
CA THR A 40 -41.62 2.53 11.75
C THR A 40 -40.65 2.21 10.61
N SER A 41 -40.88 2.74 9.41
CA SER A 41 -40.04 2.53 8.23
C SER A 41 -40.24 3.65 7.21
N PRO A 42 -39.28 3.91 6.31
CA PRO A 42 -39.45 4.87 5.22
C PRO A 42 -40.56 4.41 4.23
N GLY A 43 -41.13 5.35 3.45
CA GLY A 43 -42.20 5.12 2.48
C GLY A 43 -43.62 5.02 3.06
N MET A 44 -43.81 5.20 4.37
CA MET A 44 -45.16 5.11 4.96
C MET A 44 -45.94 6.40 4.81
N THR A 45 -47.26 6.30 4.60
CA THR A 45 -48.15 7.46 4.41
C THR A 45 -48.98 7.81 5.65
N THR A 46 -48.83 7.03 6.72
CA THR A 46 -49.50 7.25 8.00
C THR A 46 -48.49 7.63 9.08
N PRO A 47 -48.74 8.65 9.91
CA PRO A 47 -49.95 9.46 9.98
C PRO A 47 -50.19 10.31 8.72
N SER A 48 -51.44 10.37 8.29
CA SER A 48 -51.87 11.17 7.13
C SER A 48 -52.08 12.63 7.53
N GLY A 49 -51.95 13.55 6.58
CA GLY A 49 -52.14 14.98 6.82
C GLY A 49 -50.88 15.70 7.29
N ALA A 50 -49.72 15.09 7.07
CA ALA A 50 -48.44 15.76 7.17
C ALA A 50 -48.21 16.69 5.97
N ASP A 51 -47.56 17.80 6.22
CA ASP A 51 -47.12 18.76 5.21
C ASP A 51 -45.68 18.45 4.78
N THR A 52 -45.32 18.74 3.53
CA THR A 52 -43.94 18.54 3.03
C THR A 52 -42.94 19.20 3.97
N GLY A 53 -41.96 18.43 4.42
CA GLY A 53 -40.93 18.86 5.37
C GLY A 53 -41.28 18.62 6.84
N ASP A 54 -42.44 18.07 7.18
CA ASP A 54 -42.75 17.63 8.54
C ASP A 54 -41.74 16.59 9.03
N ILE A 55 -41.54 16.51 10.34
CA ILE A 55 -40.64 15.55 10.98
C ILE A 55 -41.44 14.61 11.88
N TYR A 56 -41.15 13.32 11.85
CA TYR A 56 -41.76 12.33 12.72
C TYR A 56 -40.72 11.62 13.58
N VAL A 57 -40.89 11.65 14.90
CA VAL A 57 -40.04 10.90 15.84
C VAL A 57 -40.74 9.61 16.26
N ASN A 58 -40.17 8.45 15.91
CA ASN A 58 -40.65 7.18 16.41
C ASN A 58 -40.26 7.01 17.89
N THR A 59 -41.22 6.95 18.79
CA THR A 59 -40.97 6.89 20.24
C THR A 59 -40.56 5.50 20.75
N ASN A 60 -40.71 4.44 19.94
CA ASN A 60 -40.23 3.11 20.26
C ASN A 60 -38.76 2.91 19.84
N THR A 61 -38.39 3.38 18.64
CA THR A 61 -37.06 3.14 18.06
C THR A 61 -36.12 4.35 18.17
N GLY A 62 -36.65 5.54 18.42
CA GLY A 62 -35.90 6.80 18.38
C GLY A 62 -35.55 7.30 16.98
N ILE A 63 -35.93 6.56 15.93
CA ILE A 63 -35.66 6.92 14.53
C ILE A 63 -36.50 8.13 14.13
N ILE A 64 -35.89 9.03 13.37
CA ILE A 64 -36.52 10.26 12.87
C ILE A 64 -36.76 10.13 11.37
N TYR A 65 -37.96 10.51 10.95
CA TYR A 65 -38.40 10.57 9.57
C TYR A 65 -38.76 12.00 9.17
N PHE A 66 -38.74 12.32 7.87
CA PHE A 66 -39.29 13.56 7.31
C PHE A 66 -40.35 13.24 6.25
N TRP A 67 -41.38 14.08 6.11
CA TRP A 67 -42.38 13.93 5.06
C TRP A 67 -41.88 14.59 3.77
N ASP A 68 -41.76 13.84 2.68
CA ASP A 68 -41.27 14.39 1.40
C ASP A 68 -42.36 15.05 0.54
N GLY A 69 -43.62 14.95 0.97
CA GLY A 69 -44.82 15.38 0.25
C GLY A 69 -45.77 14.24 -0.08
N ASP A 70 -45.26 13.01 -0.15
CA ASP A 70 -46.03 11.80 -0.46
C ASP A 70 -45.87 10.70 0.61
N SER A 71 -44.69 10.58 1.24
CA SER A 71 -44.38 9.60 2.29
C SER A 71 -43.37 10.07 3.34
N TRP A 72 -43.32 9.35 4.46
CA TRP A 72 -42.31 9.52 5.51
C TRP A 72 -40.99 8.84 5.12
N GLU A 73 -39.88 9.57 5.08
CA GLU A 73 -38.54 9.13 4.66
C GLU A 73 -37.50 9.33 5.78
N LEU A 74 -36.36 8.64 5.77
CA LEU A 74 -35.34 8.77 6.85
C LEU A 74 -34.55 10.09 6.79
N THR A 75 -34.24 10.69 7.95
CA THR A 75 -33.48 11.97 8.01
C THR A 75 -31.96 11.84 7.86
N SER A 76 -31.39 10.63 8.00
CA SER A 76 -29.98 10.32 7.74
C SER A 76 -29.92 8.93 7.11
N SER A 77 -29.18 8.76 6.01
CA SER A 77 -29.19 7.50 5.26
C SER A 77 -28.00 6.56 5.51
N ASP A 78 -26.86 6.96 6.11
CA ASP A 78 -25.93 5.98 6.71
C ASP A 78 -24.86 6.54 7.68
N ASP A 79 -24.24 5.63 8.45
CA ASP A 79 -23.07 5.76 9.32
C ASP A 79 -21.99 4.68 9.06
N GLN A 80 -21.71 4.40 7.78
CA GLN A 80 -20.86 3.31 7.31
C GLN A 80 -19.57 3.11 8.10
N GLN A 81 -19.47 1.94 8.74
CA GLN A 81 -18.25 1.44 9.35
C GLN A 81 -17.51 0.45 8.44
N LEU A 82 -16.22 0.22 8.72
CA LEU A 82 -15.49 -0.90 8.14
C LEU A 82 -15.86 -2.17 8.93
N GLN A 83 -16.62 -3.08 8.33
CA GLN A 83 -17.00 -4.35 8.96
C GLN A 83 -15.84 -5.35 8.98
N ASN A 84 -14.97 -5.29 7.98
CA ASN A 84 -13.86 -6.24 7.85
C ASN A 84 -12.67 -5.65 7.08
N PHE A 85 -11.47 -6.00 7.52
CA PHE A 85 -10.20 -5.70 6.87
C PHE A 85 -9.36 -6.96 6.87
N SER A 86 -9.10 -7.53 5.69
CA SER A 86 -8.37 -8.79 5.60
C SER A 86 -7.41 -8.81 4.41
N TYR A 87 -6.25 -9.43 4.62
CA TYR A 87 -5.28 -9.70 3.56
C TYR A 87 -5.11 -11.21 3.40
N ASN A 88 -5.26 -11.69 2.16
CA ASN A 88 -5.02 -13.09 1.80
C ASN A 88 -3.66 -13.21 1.12
N SER A 89 -2.68 -13.78 1.81
CA SER A 89 -1.32 -13.98 1.29
C SER A 89 -1.22 -15.04 0.18
N GLY A 90 -2.20 -15.94 0.04
CA GLY A 90 -2.24 -16.92 -1.04
C GLY A 90 -2.67 -16.32 -2.38
N THR A 91 -3.48 -15.24 -2.34
CA THR A 91 -3.99 -14.56 -3.54
C THR A 91 -3.49 -13.12 -3.69
N ASN A 92 -2.72 -12.61 -2.72
CA ASN A 92 -2.27 -11.21 -2.64
C ASN A 92 -3.39 -10.17 -2.70
N ILE A 93 -4.60 -10.51 -2.27
CA ILE A 93 -5.73 -9.58 -2.27
C ILE A 93 -5.92 -9.00 -0.86
N LEU A 94 -6.00 -7.67 -0.79
CA LEU A 94 -6.50 -6.93 0.36
C LEU A 94 -8.00 -6.65 0.15
N SER A 95 -8.84 -7.07 1.09
CA SER A 95 -10.30 -6.96 1.05
C SER A 95 -10.81 -6.09 2.20
N LEU A 96 -11.64 -5.09 1.88
CA LEU A 96 -12.31 -4.20 2.83
C LEU A 96 -13.83 -4.33 2.65
N ASP A 97 -14.56 -4.68 3.71
CA ASP A 97 -16.02 -4.72 3.67
C ASP A 97 -16.60 -3.48 4.37
N ILE A 98 -17.32 -2.65 3.62
CA ILE A 98 -17.98 -1.45 4.14
C ILE A 98 -19.41 -1.80 4.58
N GLU A 99 -19.84 -1.30 5.74
CA GLU A 99 -21.20 -1.49 6.25
C GLU A 99 -22.24 -0.97 5.27
N ASP A 100 -23.23 -1.80 4.95
CA ASP A 100 -24.24 -1.50 3.93
C ASP A 100 -23.64 -1.08 2.57
N GLY A 101 -22.40 -1.47 2.30
CA GLY A 101 -21.63 -1.12 1.12
C GLY A 101 -21.02 -2.33 0.41
N ASN A 102 -20.10 -2.05 -0.50
CA ASN A 102 -19.40 -3.09 -1.25
C ASN A 102 -18.16 -3.60 -0.50
N THR A 103 -17.78 -4.84 -0.84
CA THR A 103 -16.41 -5.32 -0.64
C THR A 103 -15.48 -4.68 -1.67
N VAL A 104 -14.45 -3.98 -1.21
CA VAL A 104 -13.38 -3.43 -2.05
C VAL A 104 -12.20 -4.37 -2.01
N ASN A 105 -11.84 -4.92 -3.18
CA ASN A 105 -10.66 -5.76 -3.35
C ASN A 105 -9.55 -4.99 -4.05
N VAL A 106 -8.37 -5.00 -3.45
CA VAL A 106 -7.14 -4.46 -4.03
C VAL A 106 -6.19 -5.61 -4.28
N ASP A 107 -5.84 -5.82 -5.55
CA ASP A 107 -4.82 -6.79 -5.94
C ASP A 107 -3.42 -6.19 -5.74
N LEU A 108 -2.67 -6.77 -4.82
CA LEU A 108 -1.30 -6.37 -4.49
C LEU A 108 -0.26 -7.27 -5.17
N SER A 109 -0.66 -8.14 -6.11
CA SER A 109 0.26 -9.05 -6.80
C SER A 109 1.39 -8.32 -7.52
N ALA A 110 1.12 -7.11 -8.04
CA ALA A 110 2.14 -6.26 -8.66
C ALA A 110 3.20 -5.74 -7.66
N LEU A 111 2.87 -5.69 -6.37
CA LEU A 111 3.79 -5.33 -5.29
C LEU A 111 4.55 -6.54 -4.74
N SER A 112 4.09 -7.76 -5.06
CA SER A 112 4.81 -9.01 -4.79
C SER A 112 6.00 -9.18 -5.76
N ASN A 113 6.76 -8.12 -6.00
CA ASN A 113 8.14 -8.24 -6.45
C ASN A 113 8.98 -8.45 -5.19
N ALA A 114 8.93 -9.66 -4.64
CA ALA A 114 9.67 -10.04 -3.45
C ALA A 114 11.17 -10.07 -3.75
N GLY A 115 11.75 -8.91 -4.06
CA GLY A 115 13.18 -8.65 -4.16
C GLY A 115 13.99 -9.77 -4.76
N THR A 116 13.50 -10.40 -5.84
CA THR A 116 14.29 -11.37 -6.58
C THR A 116 15.23 -10.57 -7.44
N ASP A 117 16.21 -9.98 -6.79
CA ASP A 117 17.54 -10.03 -7.35
C ASP A 117 17.93 -11.51 -7.31
N ASP A 118 17.42 -12.27 -8.28
CA ASP A 118 17.67 -13.69 -8.45
C ASP A 118 19.01 -13.93 -9.13
N GLN A 119 19.89 -12.91 -9.17
CA GLN A 119 21.06 -12.97 -10.03
C GLN A 119 21.89 -14.19 -9.69
N ALA A 120 21.90 -15.13 -10.62
CA ALA A 120 22.84 -16.21 -10.58
C ALA A 120 24.24 -15.64 -10.85
N ILE A 121 25.18 -15.95 -9.96
CA ILE A 121 26.60 -15.73 -10.20
C ILE A 121 27.15 -17.00 -10.85
N SER A 122 27.77 -16.85 -12.01
CA SER A 122 28.48 -17.94 -12.69
C SER A 122 29.90 -17.53 -13.06
N LEU A 123 30.78 -18.53 -13.11
CA LEU A 123 32.17 -18.35 -13.50
C LEU A 123 32.51 -19.36 -14.60
N ALA A 124 32.88 -18.86 -15.77
CA ALA A 124 33.34 -19.66 -16.90
C ALA A 124 34.74 -19.18 -17.30
N GLY A 125 35.76 -20.00 -17.07
CA GLY A 125 37.15 -19.55 -17.15
C GLY A 125 37.39 -18.41 -16.17
N ASN A 126 37.77 -17.24 -16.69
CA ASN A 126 38.06 -16.03 -15.91
C ASN A 126 36.95 -14.97 -16.00
N ILE A 127 35.81 -15.28 -16.63
CA ILE A 127 34.70 -14.34 -16.79
C ILE A 127 33.66 -14.60 -15.71
N LEU A 128 33.54 -13.66 -14.77
CA LEU A 128 32.47 -13.61 -13.79
C LEU A 128 31.23 -13.02 -14.46
N THR A 129 30.13 -13.75 -14.47
CA THR A 129 28.84 -13.30 -15.04
C THR A 129 27.79 -13.21 -13.95
N LEU A 130 27.13 -12.06 -13.90
CA LEU A 130 25.90 -11.83 -13.13
C LEU A 130 24.74 -11.88 -14.13
N GLU A 131 23.74 -12.72 -13.86
CA GLU A 131 22.56 -12.94 -14.72
C GLU A 131 21.95 -11.64 -15.27
N ASP A 132 21.82 -10.60 -14.43
CA ASP A 132 21.36 -9.25 -14.81
C ASP A 132 22.40 -8.14 -14.60
N GLY A 133 23.63 -8.50 -14.20
CA GLY A 133 24.69 -7.54 -13.87
C GLY A 133 25.81 -7.44 -14.91
N GLY A 134 25.70 -8.21 -16.01
CA GLY A 134 26.71 -8.27 -17.06
C GLY A 134 27.92 -9.13 -16.67
N THR A 135 29.05 -8.89 -17.34
CA THR A 135 30.26 -9.71 -17.21
C THR A 135 31.47 -8.89 -16.77
N VAL A 136 32.30 -9.48 -15.92
CA VAL A 136 33.60 -8.95 -15.51
C VAL A 136 34.69 -9.93 -15.93
N ASP A 137 35.68 -9.45 -16.68
CA ASP A 137 36.88 -10.23 -16.99
C ASP A 137 37.89 -10.11 -15.85
N LEU A 138 38.19 -11.23 -15.20
CA LEU A 138 39.14 -11.33 -14.11
C LEU A 138 40.57 -11.63 -14.58
N SER A 139 40.78 -11.85 -15.89
CA SER A 139 42.11 -12.15 -16.45
C SER A 139 43.17 -11.10 -16.11
N PRO A 140 42.88 -9.78 -16.04
CA PRO A 140 43.86 -8.78 -15.63
C PRO A 140 44.38 -8.92 -14.19
N TYR A 141 43.66 -9.65 -13.33
CA TYR A 141 44.03 -9.92 -11.94
C TYR A 141 44.64 -11.31 -11.75
N LEU A 142 44.67 -12.12 -12.82
CA LEU A 142 45.39 -13.39 -12.86
C LEU A 142 46.77 -13.17 -13.46
N ASP A 143 47.42 -12.09 -13.03
CA ASP A 143 48.76 -11.70 -13.44
C ASP A 143 49.77 -12.57 -12.68
N ASN A 144 49.73 -13.89 -12.91
CA ASN A 144 50.83 -14.80 -12.60
C ASN A 144 52.08 -14.53 -13.49
N THR A 145 52.27 -13.25 -13.81
CA THR A 145 53.45 -12.60 -14.39
C THR A 145 54.60 -12.48 -13.41
N ASP A 146 54.53 -13.10 -12.23
CA ASP A 146 55.76 -13.45 -11.55
C ASP A 146 56.45 -14.59 -12.34
N ASP A 147 56.95 -14.24 -13.53
CA ASP A 147 57.99 -14.96 -14.25
C ASP A 147 59.26 -14.87 -13.40
N GLN A 148 59.26 -15.62 -12.30
CA GLN A 148 60.30 -15.59 -11.29
C GLN A 148 61.50 -16.37 -11.81
N ASN A 149 62.46 -15.68 -12.40
CA ASN A 149 63.71 -16.30 -12.82
C ASN A 149 64.73 -16.33 -11.66
N ILE A 150 65.70 -17.24 -11.73
CA ILE A 150 66.85 -17.19 -10.82
C ILE A 150 67.79 -16.10 -11.33
N THR A 151 67.85 -14.98 -10.60
CA THR A 151 68.73 -13.84 -10.95
C THR A 151 70.14 -14.01 -10.39
N ALA A 152 70.31 -14.81 -9.34
CA ALA A 152 71.61 -15.19 -8.84
C ALA A 152 71.62 -16.63 -8.29
N LEU A 153 72.63 -17.40 -8.70
CA LEU A 153 72.94 -18.72 -8.17
C LEU A 153 74.45 -18.82 -7.99
N SER A 154 74.91 -18.89 -6.74
CA SER A 154 76.35 -18.98 -6.45
C SER A 154 76.63 -19.75 -5.17
N ILE A 155 77.85 -20.26 -5.06
CA ILE A 155 78.42 -20.78 -3.81
C ILE A 155 79.68 -19.95 -3.53
N ASP A 156 79.82 -19.43 -2.31
CA ASP A 156 80.98 -18.65 -1.91
C ASP A 156 82.10 -19.51 -1.29
N ALA A 157 83.22 -18.87 -0.93
CA ALA A 157 84.37 -19.55 -0.31
C ALA A 157 84.08 -20.12 1.09
N SER A 158 82.95 -19.74 1.70
CA SER A 158 82.49 -20.26 2.98
C SER A 158 81.48 -21.41 2.81
N ASN A 159 81.29 -21.92 1.58
CA ASN A 159 80.31 -22.95 1.21
C ASN A 159 78.84 -22.53 1.42
N ILE A 160 78.53 -21.23 1.32
CA ILE A 160 77.15 -20.75 1.39
C ILE A 160 76.55 -20.72 -0.03
N LEU A 161 75.55 -21.57 -0.27
CA LEU A 161 74.73 -21.51 -1.48
C LEU A 161 73.76 -20.33 -1.37
N THR A 162 73.87 -19.38 -2.28
CA THR A 162 72.99 -18.22 -2.40
C THR A 162 72.10 -18.38 -3.62
N ILE A 163 70.79 -18.24 -3.42
CA ILE A 163 69.76 -18.23 -4.46
C ILE A 163 68.98 -16.93 -4.34
N THR A 164 68.94 -16.15 -5.41
CA THR A 164 68.06 -14.96 -5.53
C THR A 164 67.07 -15.21 -6.66
N ILE A 165 65.80 -14.96 -6.35
CA ILE A 165 64.70 -15.04 -7.31
C ILE A 165 64.31 -13.60 -7.70
N GLU A 166 64.05 -13.35 -8.99
CA GLU A 166 63.50 -12.08 -9.48
C GLU A 166 62.24 -11.70 -8.71
N ASP A 167 62.16 -10.47 -8.22
CA ASP A 167 61.08 -9.97 -7.35
C ASP A 167 60.80 -10.81 -6.08
N GLY A 168 61.73 -11.70 -5.73
CA GLY A 168 61.68 -12.56 -4.55
C GLY A 168 62.74 -12.20 -3.50
N ASN A 169 62.77 -12.99 -2.42
CA ASN A 169 63.79 -12.85 -1.38
C ASN A 169 65.05 -13.67 -1.74
N THR A 170 66.23 -13.16 -1.40
CA THR A 170 67.46 -13.98 -1.36
C THR A 170 67.38 -15.00 -0.23
N ARG A 171 67.77 -16.24 -0.53
CA ARG A 171 67.91 -17.32 0.45
C ARG A 171 69.31 -17.89 0.41
N THR A 172 69.82 -18.23 1.59
CA THR A 172 71.14 -18.83 1.75
C THR A 172 71.03 -20.17 2.47
N VAL A 173 71.88 -21.12 2.09
CA VAL A 173 72.01 -22.43 2.72
C VAL A 173 73.49 -22.68 2.99
N ASP A 174 73.81 -22.99 4.25
CA ASP A 174 75.17 -23.36 4.64
C ASP A 174 75.45 -24.84 4.33
N LEU A 175 76.37 -25.08 3.40
CA LEU A 175 76.77 -26.42 2.96
C LEU A 175 78.09 -26.89 3.59
N SER A 176 78.63 -26.16 4.58
CA SER A 176 79.90 -26.51 5.25
C SER A 176 79.88 -27.90 5.89
N SER A 177 78.72 -28.41 6.29
CA SER A 177 78.57 -29.77 6.83
C SER A 177 78.73 -30.89 5.79
N LEU A 178 78.68 -30.56 4.49
CA LEU A 178 78.81 -31.53 3.40
C LEU A 178 80.24 -31.66 2.87
N THR A 179 81.18 -30.82 3.30
CA THR A 179 82.59 -31.02 2.99
C THR A 179 83.16 -32.11 3.89
N ASP A 180 83.08 -33.36 3.42
CA ASP A 180 83.82 -34.45 4.04
C ASP A 180 85.32 -34.16 3.84
N THR A 181 86.04 -33.96 4.94
CA THR A 181 87.47 -33.73 4.87
C THR A 181 88.07 -35.07 4.47
N ILE A 182 88.34 -35.26 3.17
CA ILE A 182 89.16 -36.38 2.71
C ILE A 182 90.53 -36.18 3.35
N THR A 183 90.69 -36.78 4.52
CA THR A 183 91.96 -36.97 5.17
C THR A 183 92.64 -38.03 4.34
N THR A 184 93.43 -37.58 3.36
CA THR A 184 94.38 -38.46 2.69
C THR A 184 95.28 -39.00 3.79
N LEU A 185 95.02 -40.23 4.22
CA LEU A 185 95.97 -41.00 4.99
C LEU A 185 97.19 -41.15 4.07
N VAL A 186 98.19 -40.29 4.27
CA VAL A 186 99.53 -40.52 3.73
C VAL A 186 100.01 -41.79 4.42
N ASP A 187 99.81 -42.92 3.75
CA ASP A 187 100.42 -44.17 4.15
C ASP A 187 101.93 -43.98 3.98
N ASN A 188 102.61 -43.88 5.12
CA ASN A 188 104.05 -43.72 5.18
C ASN A 188 104.66 -45.12 5.07
N GLY A 189 104.81 -45.60 3.83
CA GLY A 189 105.51 -46.82 3.45
C GLY A 189 106.54 -46.54 2.36
#